data_AF-A0A7M3MVG5-F1
#
_entry.id   AF-A0A7M3MVG5-F1
#
_cell.length_a   1.000
_cell.length_b   1.000
_cell.length_c   1.000
_cell.angle_alpha   90.00
_cell.angle_beta   90.00
_cell.angle_gamma   90.00
#
_symmetry.space_group_name_H-M   'P 1'
#
loop_
_entity.id
_entity.type
_entity.pdbx_description
1 polymer ?
#
loop_
_entity_poly.entity_id
_entity_poly.type
_entity_poly.pdbx_seq_one_letter_code
_entity_poly.pdbx_strand_id
1 'polypeptide(L)' 'MDTPGELVITVFNVTGKAVIHEKLTGEGTNYIQQDVSFLEAGSYHIWISAEDGLRSSHFVISR' A
#
# COMPACT_ATOMS: atom_id res chain seq x y z
N MET A 1 -15.59 -20.37 9.16
CA MET A 1 -15.50 -19.41 8.06
C MET A 1 -14.47 -18.41 8.51
N ASP A 2 -13.27 -18.45 7.91
CA ASP A 2 -12.25 -17.46 8.22
C ASP A 2 -12.75 -16.12 7.68
N THR A 3 -12.91 -15.15 8.58
CA THR A 3 -13.21 -13.77 8.18
C THR A 3 -12.09 -13.33 7.25
N PRO A 4 -12.37 -12.81 6.04
CA PRO A 4 -11.32 -12.30 5.20
C PRO A 4 -10.53 -11.22 5.94
N GLY A 5 -9.23 -11.47 6.15
CA GLY A 5 -8.35 -10.57 6.88
C GLY A 5 -8.34 -9.19 6.24
N GLU A 6 -8.51 -8.16 7.05
CA GLU A 6 -8.40 -6.77 6.61
C GLU A 6 -6.97 -6.47 6.15
N LEU A 7 -6.83 -5.84 4.99
CA LEU A 7 -5.54 -5.40 4.47
C LEU A 7 -5.55 -3.89 4.27
N VAL A 8 -4.53 -3.21 4.79
CA VAL A 8 -4.37 -1.76 4.70
C VAL A 8 -3.08 -1.44 3.96
N ILE A 9 -3.19 -0.75 2.82
CA ILE A 9 -2.04 -0.26 2.04
C ILE A 9 -1.86 1.22 2.35
N THR A 10 -0.65 1.60 2.75
CA THR A 10 -0.28 3.00 2.90
C THR A 10 1.01 3.28 2.14
N VAL A 11 1.00 4.33 1.31
CA VAL A 11 2.20 4.81 0.61
C VAL A 11 2.58 6.17 1.17
N PHE A 12 3.84 6.33 1.53
CA PHE A 12 4.42 7.55 2.07
C PHE A 12 5.44 8.13 1.10
N ASN A 13 5.47 9.44 0.96
CA ASN A 13 6.57 10.15 0.30
C ASN A 13 7.77 10.32 1.26
N VAL A 14 8.87 10.90 0.76
CA VAL A 14 10.09 11.16 1.56
C VAL A 14 9.90 12.07 2.78
N THR A 15 8.81 12.86 2.82
CA THR A 15 8.49 13.71 3.97
C THR A 15 7.71 12.96 5.05
N GLY A 16 7.45 11.66 4.87
CA GLY A 16 6.61 10.84 5.74
C GLY A 16 5.11 11.10 5.60
N LYS A 17 4.68 11.83 4.57
CA LYS A 17 3.25 12.09 4.33
C LYS A 17 2.64 10.90 3.59
N ALA A 18 1.54 10.37 4.12
CA ALA A 18 0.72 9.39 3.41
C ALA A 18 0.10 10.04 2.16
N VAL A 19 0.40 9.49 0.99
CA VAL A 19 -0.14 9.91 -0.32
C VAL A 19 -1.17 8.93 -0.86
N ILE A 20 -1.14 7.68 -0.37
CA ILE A 20 -2.17 6.66 -0.58
C ILE A 20 -2.44 6.01 0.76
N HIS A 21 -3.72 5.79 1.09
CA HIS A 21 -4.15 5.02 2.25
C HIS A 21 -5.47 4.31 1.90
N GLU A 22 -5.42 3.01 1.74
CA GLU A 22 -6.54 2.19 1.28
C GLU A 22 -6.76 1.01 2.20
N LYS A 23 -8.02 0.76 2.55
CA LYS A 23 -8.46 -0.38 3.35
C LYS A 23 -9.25 -1.33 2.45
N LEU A 24 -8.79 -2.57 2.37
CA LEU A 24 -9.35 -3.63 1.56
C LEU A 24 -9.97 -4.68 2.47
N THR A 25 -11.25 -4.97 2.25
CA THR A 25 -12.03 -5.97 2.99
C THR A 25 -12.66 -6.93 1.99
N GLY A 26 -12.30 -8.21 2.01
CA GLY A 26 -12.92 -9.20 1.11
C GLY A 26 -12.14 -10.51 0.98
N GLU A 27 -12.83 -11.57 0.55
CA GLU A 27 -12.22 -12.88 0.30
C GLU A 27 -11.27 -12.80 -0.90
N GLY A 28 -9.97 -12.99 -0.65
CA GLY A 28 -8.97 -13.17 -1.71
C GLY A 28 -8.38 -11.88 -2.28
N THR A 29 -7.60 -11.17 -1.48
CA THR A 29 -6.60 -10.19 -1.95
C THR A 29 -5.39 -10.87 -2.61
N ASN A 30 -5.62 -11.84 -3.50
CA ASN A 30 -4.55 -12.54 -4.21
C ASN A 30 -3.75 -11.60 -5.13
N TYR A 31 -4.39 -10.51 -5.56
CA TYR A 31 -3.79 -9.50 -6.41
C TYR A 31 -4.43 -8.13 -6.16
N ILE A 32 -3.59 -7.10 -5.99
CA ILE A 32 -3.99 -5.70 -5.82
C ILE A 32 -3.17 -4.89 -6.81
N GLN A 33 -3.86 -4.04 -7.58
CA GLN A 33 -3.23 -3.11 -8.50
C GLN A 33 -3.56 -1.69 -8.08
N GLN A 34 -2.53 -0.92 -7.76
CA GLN A 34 -2.63 0.48 -7.37
C GLN A 34 -2.10 1.36 -8.51
N ASP A 35 -2.94 2.26 -9.03
CA ASP A 35 -2.45 3.31 -9.93
C ASP A 35 -1.67 4.36 -9.11
N VAL A 36 -0.48 4.71 -9.59
CA VAL A 36 0.44 5.70 -9.02
C VAL A 36 0.79 6.80 -10.03
N SER A 37 0.10 6.86 -11.17
CA SER A 37 0.36 7.80 -12.27
C SER A 37 0.20 9.28 -11.88
N PHE A 38 -0.50 9.57 -10.79
CA PHE A 38 -0.70 10.92 -10.25
C PHE A 38 0.39 11.34 -9.25
N LEU A 39 1.25 10.42 -8.80
CA LEU A 39 2.34 10.74 -7.88
C LEU A 39 3.49 11.45 -8.63
N GLU A 40 4.09 12.43 -7.98
CA GLU A 40 5.27 13.13 -8.50
C GLU A 40 6.48 12.19 -8.61
N ALA A 41 7.52 12.61 -9.35
CA ALA A 41 8.78 11.88 -9.33
C ALA A 41 9.40 11.95 -7.92
N GLY A 42 9.90 10.83 -7.43
CA GLY A 42 10.42 10.76 -6.06
C GLY A 42 10.51 9.34 -5.50
N SER A 43 11.00 9.25 -4.27
CA SER A 43 11.10 8.01 -3.50
C SER A 43 9.88 7.84 -2.59
N TYR A 44 9.39 6.60 -2.51
CA TYR A 44 8.19 6.26 -1.77
C TYR A 44 8.37 4.99 -0.94
N HIS A 45 7.81 4.99 0.26
CA HIS A 45 7.69 3.79 1.09
C HIS A 45 6.27 3.24 1.01
N ILE A 46 6.12 1.95 0.76
CA ILE A 46 4.82 1.26 0.81
C ILE A 46 4.79 0.35 2.03
N TRP A 47 3.74 0.47 2.83
CA TRP A 47 3.42 -0.38 3.96
C TRP A 47 2.13 -1.13 3.66
N ILE A 48 2.15 -2.44 3.86
CA ILE A 48 1.00 -3.33 3.72
C ILE A 48 0.79 -3.99 5.06
N SER A 49 -0.25 -3.57 5.78
CA SER A 49 -0.64 -4.14 7.07
C SER A 49 -1.77 -5.12 6.85
N ALA A 50 -1.66 -6.31 7.41
CA ALA A 50 -2.70 -7.32 7.49
C ALA A 50 -2.81 -7.84 8.92
N GLU A 51 -3.76 -8.73 9.20
CA GLU A 51 -3.94 -9.33 10.52
C GLU A 51 -2.69 -10.11 10.99
N ASP A 52 -1.96 -10.73 10.06
CA ASP A 52 -0.75 -11.53 10.34
C ASP A 52 0.54 -10.70 10.43
N GLY A 53 0.48 -9.40 10.13
CA GLY A 53 1.57 -8.47 10.37
C GLY A 53 1.72 -7.35 9.34
N LEU A 54 2.91 -6.74 9.37
CA LEU A 54 3.28 -5.60 8.53
C LEU A 54 4.38 -5.98 7.55
N ARG A 55 4.16 -5.76 6.26
CA ARG A 55 5.18 -5.80 5.21
C ARG A 55 5.47 -4.38 4.74
N SER A 56 6.72 -4.13 4.36
CA SER A 56 7.11 -2.84 3.80
C SER A 56 8.09 -2.99 2.65
N SER A 57 8.09 -2.01 1.76
CA SER A 57 9.02 -1.91 0.63
C SER A 57 9.25 -0.44 0.27
N HIS A 58 10.16 -0.20 -0.69
CA HIS A 58 10.50 1.10 -1.25
C HIS A 58 10.48 1.00 -2.78
N PHE A 59 9.92 2.00 -3.44
CA PHE A 59 10.01 2.20 -4.89
C PHE A 59 10.29 3.66 -5.26
N VAL A 60 10.80 3.88 -6.48
CA VAL A 60 11.11 5.21 -7.03
C VAL A 60 10.31 5.44 -8.29
N ILE A 61 9.75 6.64 -8.44
CA ILE A 61 9.15 7.14 -9.67
C ILE A 61 10.14 8.13 -10.31
N SER A 62 10.58 7.87 -11.55
CA SER A 62 11.65 8.62 -12.23
C SER A 62 11.27 9.20 -13.60
N ARG A 63 9.97 9.31 -13.88
CA ARG A 63 9.44 9.78 -15.17
C ARG A 63 9.80 11.24 -15.48
#